data_AF-A0AA41UYQ7-F1
#
_entry.id   AF-A0AA41UYQ7-F1
#
_cell.length_a   1.000
_cell.length_b   1.000
_cell.length_c   1.000
_cell.angle_alpha   90.00
_cell.angle_beta   90.00
_cell.angle_gamma   90.00
#
_symmetry.space_group_name_H-M   'P 1'
#
loop_
_entity.id
_entity.type
_entity.pdbx_description
1 polymer ?
#
loop_
_entity_poly.entity_id
_entity_poly.type
_entity_poly.pdbx_seq_one_letter_code
_entity_poly.pdbx_strand_id
1 'polypeptide(L)'
;MGITRRRSPKLFAGSNLFLVIISIFVCADMGSATRWQDICTLGDTYIERSYKAPSSCDNCIVWCNRQCSSFGTSKLKNPCTFVSYTVPVDCQCCCSKRPSSSPQLPPTPPSAGQFTGGDITNICTPDQTYLPINHTLGTDCVLTPQCENKCQEAGLLSAGSQCVGASILDEAPTWIEQCCCRAGPPPPPPSPSPPPPPTPAPPPSSPPPPSPSPPSPPSPCPSPPTCCGSCNSNINIQISVESGCNVKL
;
A
#
# COMPACT_ATOMS: atom_id res chain seq x y z
N MET A 1 54.79 -40.69 -42.67
CA MET A 1 54.66 -40.26 -44.08
C MET A 1 53.17 -40.04 -44.37
N GLY A 2 52.82 -38.93 -45.04
CA GLY A 2 51.47 -38.63 -45.57
C GLY A 2 50.65 -37.64 -44.73
N ILE A 3 50.88 -36.32 -44.76
CA ILE A 3 50.43 -35.31 -45.76
C ILE A 3 48.94 -34.90 -45.61
N THR A 4 48.78 -33.74 -44.97
CA THR A 4 47.79 -32.64 -45.07
C THR A 4 46.51 -32.78 -45.92
N ARG A 5 45.39 -32.22 -45.39
CA ARG A 5 44.58 -31.23 -46.14
C ARG A 5 43.76 -30.30 -45.23
N ARG A 6 44.12 -29.00 -45.21
CA ARG A 6 43.28 -27.88 -44.76
C ARG A 6 42.05 -27.77 -45.67
N ARG A 7 40.86 -27.57 -45.09
CA ARG A 7 39.76 -26.83 -45.72
C ARG A 7 38.99 -26.06 -44.64
N SER A 8 39.16 -24.74 -44.65
CA SER A 8 38.22 -23.80 -44.06
C SER A 8 37.00 -23.68 -44.98
N PRO A 9 35.77 -23.64 -44.46
CA PRO A 9 34.66 -22.95 -45.11
C PRO A 9 34.13 -21.87 -44.18
N LYS A 10 34.34 -20.60 -44.55
CA LYS A 10 33.31 -19.74 -45.16
C LYS A 10 32.22 -19.33 -44.17
N LEU A 11 32.47 -18.17 -43.57
CA LEU A 11 31.49 -17.22 -43.05
C LEU A 11 30.43 -16.95 -44.13
N PHE A 12 29.23 -17.48 -43.94
CA PHE A 12 27.98 -16.93 -44.49
C PHE A 12 27.26 -16.33 -43.27
N ALA A 13 27.23 -15.01 -43.07
CA ALA A 13 26.34 -14.08 -43.78
C ALA A 13 24.94 -14.71 -43.87
N GLY A 14 24.10 -14.60 -42.84
CA GLY A 14 23.52 -13.34 -42.40
C GLY A 14 22.16 -13.19 -43.07
N SER A 15 21.17 -14.03 -42.72
CA SER A 15 19.77 -13.80 -43.10
C SER A 15 18.72 -14.61 -42.32
N ASN A 16 19.11 -15.66 -41.58
CA ASN A 16 18.15 -16.47 -40.80
C ASN A 16 18.01 -16.04 -39.32
N LEU A 17 18.91 -15.20 -38.81
CA LEU A 17 18.80 -14.69 -37.43
C LEU A 17 17.69 -13.63 -37.29
N PHE A 18 17.45 -12.85 -38.34
CA PHE A 18 16.41 -11.80 -38.31
C PHE A 18 14.98 -12.37 -38.33
N LEU A 19 14.74 -13.51 -39.00
CA LEU A 19 13.42 -14.15 -38.99
C LEU A 19 13.09 -14.79 -37.63
N VAL A 20 14.07 -15.36 -36.93
CA VAL A 20 13.86 -15.91 -35.58
C VAL A 20 13.60 -14.79 -34.56
N ILE A 21 14.27 -13.64 -34.70
CA ILE A 21 14.02 -12.47 -33.82
C ILE A 21 12.62 -11.89 -34.08
N ILE A 22 12.16 -11.80 -35.34
CA ILE A 22 10.80 -11.32 -35.66
C ILE A 22 9.73 -12.32 -35.17
N SER A 23 9.97 -13.63 -35.22
CA SER A 23 9.03 -14.63 -34.68
C SER A 23 8.93 -14.64 -33.15
N ILE A 24 9.95 -14.18 -32.42
CA ILE A 24 9.86 -14.02 -30.95
C ILE A 24 9.04 -12.78 -30.58
N PHE A 25 9.04 -11.73 -31.40
CA PHE A 25 8.30 -10.50 -31.14
C PHE A 25 6.78 -10.61 -31.35
N VAL A 26 6.30 -11.61 -32.11
CA VAL A 26 4.85 -11.79 -32.36
C VAL A 26 4.15 -12.62 -31.26
N CYS A 27 4.89 -13.31 -30.39
CA CYS A 27 4.29 -14.01 -29.24
C CYS A 27 4.17 -13.16 -27.97
N ALA A 28 4.57 -11.87 -28.01
CA ALA A 28 4.48 -10.97 -26.86
C ALA A 28 3.10 -10.27 -26.71
N ASP A 29 2.15 -10.54 -27.61
CA ASP A 29 0.76 -10.04 -27.53
C ASP A 29 -0.18 -11.01 -26.79
N MET A 30 0.34 -11.73 -25.78
CA MET A 30 -0.49 -12.29 -24.70
C MET A 30 -0.88 -11.19 -23.69
N GLY A 31 -1.14 -9.96 -24.17
CA GLY A 31 -1.60 -8.80 -23.39
C GLY A 31 -3.03 -8.92 -22.86
N SER A 32 -3.68 -10.08 -23.02
CA SER A 32 -5.02 -10.36 -22.47
C SER A 32 -5.03 -10.56 -20.94
N ALA A 33 -3.91 -10.27 -20.27
CA ALA A 33 -3.55 -10.88 -19.01
C ALA A 33 -3.70 -10.02 -17.77
N THR A 34 -3.43 -8.72 -17.89
CA THR A 34 -3.36 -7.80 -16.75
C THR A 34 -4.66 -7.07 -16.46
N ARG A 35 -5.77 -7.49 -17.09
CA ARG A 35 -6.96 -6.63 -17.26
C ARG A 35 -7.60 -6.14 -15.97
N TRP A 36 -7.55 -6.91 -14.88
CA TRP A 36 -8.21 -6.54 -13.62
C TRP A 36 -7.38 -5.56 -12.77
N GLN A 37 -6.05 -5.55 -12.90
CA GLN A 37 -5.21 -4.56 -12.20
C GLN A 37 -5.43 -3.15 -12.73
N ASP A 38 -5.83 -3.02 -13.99
CA ASP A 38 -6.25 -1.75 -14.58
C ASP A 38 -7.66 -1.32 -14.13
N ILE A 39 -8.35 -2.15 -13.35
CA ILE A 39 -9.74 -1.93 -12.94
C ILE A 39 -9.82 -1.57 -11.45
N CYS A 40 -9.07 -2.28 -10.60
CA CYS A 40 -9.08 -2.08 -9.15
C CYS A 40 -7.70 -1.75 -8.59
N THR A 41 -7.66 -0.84 -7.62
CA THR A 41 -6.45 -0.58 -6.84
C THR A 41 -6.35 -1.53 -5.64
N LEU A 42 -5.15 -1.70 -5.10
CA LEU A 42 -4.94 -2.55 -3.91
C LEU A 42 -5.81 -2.07 -2.73
N GLY A 43 -6.60 -2.98 -2.18
CA GLY A 43 -7.56 -2.71 -1.11
C GLY A 43 -8.97 -2.37 -1.58
N ASP A 44 -9.20 -2.14 -2.88
CA ASP A 44 -10.55 -2.16 -3.44
C ASP A 44 -11.08 -3.60 -3.47
N THR A 45 -12.40 -3.75 -3.41
CA THR A 45 -13.06 -5.06 -3.55
C THR A 45 -13.38 -5.33 -5.00
N TYR A 46 -12.83 -6.42 -5.55
CA TYR A 46 -13.13 -6.89 -6.89
C TYR A 46 -14.22 -7.96 -6.84
N ILE A 47 -15.20 -7.88 -7.74
CA ILE A 47 -16.31 -8.82 -7.78
C ILE A 47 -16.66 -9.09 -9.24
N GLU A 48 -16.80 -10.35 -9.60
CA GLU A 48 -17.25 -10.74 -10.92
C GLU A 48 -18.47 -11.65 -10.88
N ARG A 49 -19.26 -11.56 -11.95
CA ARG A 49 -20.42 -12.40 -12.17
C ARG A 49 -20.68 -12.59 -13.66
N SER A 50 -20.89 -13.84 -14.07
CA SER A 50 -21.34 -14.17 -15.42
C SER A 50 -22.86 -14.34 -15.46
N TYR A 51 -23.54 -13.60 -16.33
CA TYR A 51 -24.99 -13.77 -16.60
C TYR A 51 -25.23 -14.65 -17.82
N LYS A 52 -26.24 -15.52 -17.76
CA LYS A 52 -26.71 -16.24 -18.96
C LYS A 52 -27.24 -15.26 -20.01
N ALA A 53 -26.98 -15.56 -21.27
CA ALA A 53 -27.58 -14.84 -22.39
C ALA A 53 -29.08 -15.15 -22.51
N PRO A 54 -29.92 -14.19 -22.94
CA PRO A 54 -29.58 -12.81 -23.27
C PRO A 54 -29.49 -11.94 -22.00
N SER A 55 -28.41 -11.17 -21.87
CA SER A 55 -28.23 -10.18 -20.80
C SER A 55 -27.59 -8.90 -21.37
N SER A 56 -27.79 -7.76 -20.71
CA SER A 56 -27.22 -6.47 -21.08
C SER A 56 -26.28 -5.96 -20.01
N CYS A 57 -25.39 -5.02 -20.37
CA CYS A 57 -24.51 -4.35 -19.44
C CYS A 57 -25.24 -3.53 -18.37
N ASP A 58 -26.49 -3.14 -18.60
CA ASP A 58 -27.29 -2.40 -17.60
C ASP A 58 -27.52 -3.26 -16.35
N ASN A 59 -27.71 -4.57 -16.52
CA ASN A 59 -27.82 -5.51 -15.40
C ASN A 59 -26.53 -5.55 -14.58
N CYS A 60 -25.36 -5.54 -15.24
CA CYS A 60 -24.07 -5.43 -14.55
C CYS A 60 -23.99 -4.16 -13.72
N ILE A 61 -24.37 -3.01 -14.29
CA ILE A 61 -24.31 -1.71 -13.60
C ILE A 61 -25.17 -1.71 -12.34
N VAL A 62 -26.42 -2.17 -12.45
CA VAL A 62 -27.36 -2.23 -11.33
C VAL A 62 -26.88 -3.20 -10.26
N TRP A 63 -26.40 -4.38 -10.66
CA TRP A 63 -25.85 -5.37 -9.75
C TRP A 63 -24.61 -4.84 -9.02
N CYS A 64 -23.65 -4.26 -9.75
CA CYS A 64 -22.47 -3.61 -9.21
C CYS A 64 -22.81 -2.57 -8.15
N ASN A 65 -23.71 -1.65 -8.49
CA ASN A 65 -24.13 -0.60 -7.57
C ASN A 65 -24.74 -1.21 -6.29
N ARG A 66 -25.57 -2.24 -6.41
CA ARG A 66 -26.16 -2.94 -5.26
C ARG A 66 -25.11 -3.60 -4.39
N GLN A 67 -24.14 -4.31 -4.98
CA GLN A 67 -23.07 -4.99 -4.24
C GLN A 67 -22.18 -3.98 -3.50
N CYS A 68 -21.63 -2.97 -4.20
CA CYS A 68 -20.81 -1.96 -3.55
C CYS A 68 -21.57 -1.22 -2.44
N SER A 69 -22.85 -0.87 -2.68
CA SER A 69 -23.69 -0.24 -1.65
C SER A 69 -23.88 -1.13 -0.43
N SER A 70 -24.00 -2.45 -0.61
CA SER A 70 -24.13 -3.39 0.51
C SER A 70 -22.87 -3.47 1.38
N PHE A 71 -21.70 -3.16 0.82
CA PHE A 71 -20.45 -3.01 1.57
C PHE A 71 -20.25 -1.61 2.16
N GLY A 72 -21.19 -0.68 1.92
CA GLY A 72 -21.05 0.72 2.29
C GLY A 72 -19.97 1.46 1.48
N THR A 73 -19.72 1.02 0.25
CA THR A 73 -18.70 1.57 -0.65
C THR A 73 -19.32 2.07 -1.94
N SER A 74 -18.52 2.78 -2.75
CA SER A 74 -18.95 3.31 -4.04
C SER A 74 -18.33 2.50 -5.18
N LYS A 75 -19.03 2.41 -6.31
CA LYS A 75 -18.49 1.77 -7.51
C LYS A 75 -17.47 2.69 -8.17
N LEU A 76 -16.24 2.23 -8.36
CA LEU A 76 -15.19 2.96 -9.09
C LEU A 76 -15.32 2.83 -10.60
N LYS A 77 -15.52 1.60 -11.09
CA LYS A 77 -15.47 1.29 -12.52
C LYS A 77 -16.38 0.12 -12.84
N ASN A 78 -17.00 0.15 -14.02
CA ASN A 78 -17.86 -0.94 -14.52
C ASN A 78 -17.38 -1.42 -15.90
N PRO A 79 -16.36 -2.28 -15.96
CA PRO A 79 -16.03 -3.01 -17.17
C PRO A 79 -17.03 -4.15 -17.37
N CYS A 80 -18.20 -3.81 -17.92
CA CYS A 80 -19.00 -4.83 -18.58
C CYS A 80 -18.37 -5.12 -19.95
N THR A 81 -18.07 -6.38 -20.23
CA THR A 81 -17.61 -6.82 -21.55
C THR A 81 -18.75 -7.54 -22.27
N PHE A 82 -19.48 -6.80 -23.09
CA PHE A 82 -20.48 -7.37 -23.99
C PHE A 82 -19.84 -7.69 -25.33
N VAL A 83 -19.79 -8.97 -25.70
CA VAL A 83 -19.25 -9.43 -26.99
C VAL A 83 -20.38 -9.70 -27.99
N SER A 84 -21.41 -10.46 -27.60
CA SER A 84 -22.58 -10.74 -28.45
C SER A 84 -23.78 -11.22 -27.62
N TYR A 85 -24.98 -11.20 -28.22
CA TYR A 85 -26.22 -11.69 -27.61
C TYR A 85 -26.26 -13.21 -27.34
N THR A 86 -25.31 -13.99 -27.87
CA THR A 86 -25.23 -15.43 -27.66
C THR A 86 -24.17 -15.81 -26.63
N VAL A 87 -23.38 -14.84 -26.17
CA VAL A 87 -22.30 -15.05 -25.21
C VAL A 87 -22.75 -14.53 -23.84
N PRO A 88 -22.43 -15.23 -22.75
CA PRO A 88 -22.64 -14.72 -21.40
C PRO A 88 -22.06 -13.31 -21.23
N VAL A 89 -22.72 -12.47 -20.45
CA VAL A 89 -22.18 -11.17 -20.09
C VAL A 89 -21.40 -11.32 -18.80
N ASP A 90 -20.10 -11.03 -18.87
CA ASP A 90 -19.23 -10.99 -17.70
C ASP A 90 -19.21 -9.58 -17.13
N CYS A 91 -19.76 -9.45 -15.93
CA CYS A 91 -19.74 -8.23 -15.15
C CYS A 91 -18.52 -8.25 -14.26
N GLN A 92 -17.60 -7.31 -14.45
CA GLN A 92 -16.49 -7.08 -13.54
C GLN A 92 -16.75 -5.78 -12.79
N CYS A 93 -16.63 -5.84 -11.47
CA CYS A 93 -16.98 -4.75 -10.58
C CYS A 93 -15.82 -4.37 -9.68
N CYS A 94 -15.59 -3.06 -9.54
CA CYS A 94 -14.67 -2.53 -8.54
C CYS A 94 -15.41 -1.65 -7.54
N CYS A 95 -15.39 -2.04 -6.27
CA CYS A 95 -15.93 -1.28 -5.17
C CYS A 95 -14.82 -0.62 -4.37
N SER A 96 -14.93 0.69 -4.17
CA SER A 96 -13.90 1.51 -3.54
C SER A 96 -13.62 1.06 -2.12
N LYS A 97 -12.35 1.02 -1.75
CA LYS A 97 -11.98 0.84 -0.35
C LYS A 97 -12.68 1.87 0.52
N ARG A 98 -13.24 1.43 1.66
CA ARG A 98 -13.71 2.37 2.68
C ARG A 98 -12.48 3.09 3.26
N PRO A 99 -12.49 4.43 3.42
CA PRO A 99 -11.38 5.12 4.06
C PRO A 99 -11.14 4.48 5.44
N SER A 100 -10.04 3.73 5.55
CA SER A 100 -9.67 3.09 6.80
C SER A 100 -9.17 4.18 7.73
N SER A 101 -9.70 4.20 8.95
CA SER A 101 -9.18 5.07 10.01
C SER A 101 -7.81 4.61 10.54
N SER A 102 -7.33 3.44 10.10
CA SER A 102 -6.04 2.90 10.54
C SER A 102 -4.89 3.44 9.69
N PRO A 103 -3.73 3.82 10.30
CA PRO A 103 -2.56 4.29 9.57
C PRO A 103 -2.11 3.22 8.56
N GLN A 104 -2.30 3.47 7.27
CA GLN A 104 -1.82 2.56 6.24
C GLN A 104 -0.30 2.59 6.17
N LEU A 105 0.31 1.40 6.20
CA LEU A 105 1.68 1.21 5.72
C LEU A 105 1.79 1.75 4.28
N PRO A 106 2.97 2.26 3.87
CA PRO A 106 3.18 2.78 2.53
C PRO A 106 2.69 1.76 1.49
N PRO A 107 1.95 2.19 0.46
CA PRO A 107 1.44 1.29 -0.57
C PRO A 107 2.64 0.61 -1.25
N THR A 108 2.74 -0.71 -1.08
CA THR A 108 3.69 -1.54 -1.82
C THR A 108 3.26 -1.54 -3.29
N PRO A 109 4.17 -1.32 -4.26
CA PRO A 109 3.81 -1.34 -5.68
C PRO A 109 3.19 -2.70 -6.05
N PRO A 110 2.03 -2.72 -6.73
CA PRO A 110 1.39 -3.96 -7.12
C PRO A 110 2.24 -4.65 -8.19
N SER A 111 2.57 -5.92 -7.94
CA SER A 111 3.15 -6.82 -8.94
C SER A 111 2.34 -8.11 -8.85
N ALA A 112 1.40 -8.33 -9.77
CA ALA A 112 0.60 -9.57 -9.75
C ALA A 112 -0.06 -9.94 -11.08
N GLY A 113 -0.51 -11.19 -11.17
CA GLY A 113 -0.87 -11.89 -12.40
C GLY A 113 -2.35 -11.91 -12.80
N GLN A 114 -2.64 -12.81 -13.75
CA GLN A 114 -3.75 -12.78 -14.70
C GLN A 114 -4.97 -13.62 -14.31
N PHE A 115 -6.15 -13.00 -14.22
CA PHE A 115 -7.40 -13.72 -14.00
C PHE A 115 -8.02 -14.18 -15.33
N THR A 116 -8.26 -15.48 -15.47
CA THR A 116 -9.07 -16.04 -16.57
C THR A 116 -9.99 -17.11 -15.99
N GLY A 117 -11.27 -16.80 -15.83
CA GLY A 117 -12.30 -17.81 -15.58
C GLY A 117 -12.17 -18.62 -14.28
N GLY A 118 -12.07 -17.94 -13.13
CA GLY A 118 -12.15 -18.58 -11.81
C GLY A 118 -10.79 -18.90 -11.16
N ASP A 119 -9.67 -18.73 -11.87
CA ASP A 119 -8.34 -18.88 -11.27
C ASP A 119 -7.96 -17.62 -10.48
N ILE A 120 -8.15 -17.70 -9.16
CA ILE A 120 -7.75 -16.66 -8.20
C ILE A 120 -6.23 -16.59 -8.17
N THR A 121 -5.67 -15.70 -8.98
CA THR A 121 -4.23 -15.50 -9.05
C THR A 121 -3.71 -14.79 -7.83
N ASN A 122 -2.58 -15.30 -7.32
CA ASN A 122 -1.82 -14.69 -6.24
C ASN A 122 -1.49 -13.21 -6.53
N ILE A 123 -1.99 -12.30 -5.69
CA ILE A 123 -1.74 -10.86 -5.78
C ILE A 123 -0.42 -10.39 -5.14
N CYS A 124 0.31 -11.29 -4.51
CA CYS A 124 1.48 -10.96 -3.71
C CYS A 124 2.76 -10.91 -4.53
N THR A 125 3.69 -10.07 -4.09
CA THR A 125 5.03 -10.01 -4.67
C THR A 125 5.83 -11.28 -4.33
N PRO A 126 6.90 -11.63 -5.09
CA PRO A 126 7.65 -12.87 -4.86
C PRO A 126 8.30 -13.02 -3.48
N ASP A 127 8.52 -11.92 -2.76
CA ASP A 127 9.06 -11.87 -1.39
C ASP A 127 7.96 -11.99 -0.30
N GLN A 128 6.71 -12.09 -0.71
CA GLN A 128 5.55 -12.23 0.17
C GLN A 128 5.00 -13.65 0.13
N THR A 129 4.40 -14.07 1.24
CA THR A 129 3.66 -15.33 1.37
C THR A 129 2.18 -15.07 1.12
N TYR A 130 1.61 -15.75 0.14
CA TYR A 130 0.18 -15.70 -0.16
C TYR A 130 -0.62 -16.61 0.76
N LEU A 131 -1.65 -16.07 1.40
CA LEU A 131 -2.59 -16.82 2.23
C LEU A 131 -4.03 -16.56 1.75
N PRO A 132 -4.71 -17.51 1.10
CA PRO A 132 -6.13 -17.35 0.78
C PRO A 132 -6.99 -17.63 2.02
N ILE A 133 -7.94 -16.74 2.32
CA ILE A 133 -8.91 -16.91 3.40
C ILE A 133 -10.32 -16.95 2.80
N ASN A 134 -11.04 -18.06 2.98
CA ASN A 134 -12.41 -18.20 2.49
C ASN A 134 -13.40 -17.49 3.44
N HIS A 135 -14.33 -16.77 2.84
CA HIS A 135 -15.44 -16.11 3.53
C HIS A 135 -16.78 -16.63 3.03
N THR A 136 -17.77 -16.72 3.93
CA THR A 136 -19.12 -17.15 3.56
C THR A 136 -19.90 -16.04 2.86
N LEU A 137 -19.65 -14.79 3.25
CA LEU A 137 -20.32 -13.60 2.73
C LEU A 137 -19.31 -12.55 2.31
N GLY A 138 -19.63 -11.77 1.28
CA GLY A 138 -18.77 -10.67 0.83
C GLY A 138 -18.64 -9.55 1.87
N THR A 139 -19.69 -9.34 2.67
CA THR A 139 -19.65 -8.38 3.78
C THR A 139 -18.59 -8.76 4.80
N ASP A 140 -18.42 -10.05 5.09
CA ASP A 140 -17.47 -10.52 6.09
C ASP A 140 -16.03 -10.34 5.57
N CYS A 141 -15.82 -10.60 4.29
CA CYS A 141 -14.55 -10.32 3.63
C CYS A 141 -14.19 -8.84 3.75
N VAL A 142 -15.11 -7.95 3.37
CA VAL A 142 -14.83 -6.50 3.25
C VAL A 142 -14.80 -5.79 4.60
N LEU A 143 -15.71 -6.13 5.51
CA LEU A 143 -15.90 -5.42 6.78
C LEU A 143 -15.13 -6.04 7.95
N THR A 144 -14.83 -7.34 7.87
CA THR A 144 -14.09 -8.08 8.90
C THR A 144 -12.90 -8.83 8.29
N PRO A 145 -11.94 -8.10 7.68
CA PRO A 145 -10.76 -8.72 7.09
C PRO A 145 -9.98 -9.49 8.16
N GLN A 146 -9.59 -10.72 7.84
CA GLN A 146 -8.86 -11.61 8.74
C GLN A 146 -7.36 -11.65 8.45
N CYS A 147 -6.90 -10.92 7.44
CA CYS A 147 -5.52 -10.99 6.98
C CYS A 147 -4.47 -10.79 8.06
N GLU A 148 -4.64 -9.75 8.86
CA GLU A 148 -3.68 -9.37 9.88
C GLU A 148 -3.50 -10.48 10.91
N ASN A 149 -4.62 -11.02 11.41
CA ASN A 149 -4.63 -12.13 12.36
C ASN A 149 -3.97 -13.37 11.75
N LYS A 150 -4.30 -13.72 10.50
CA LYS A 150 -3.74 -14.91 9.83
C LYS A 150 -2.25 -14.79 9.51
N CYS A 151 -1.78 -13.61 9.11
CA CYS A 151 -0.36 -13.38 8.96
C CYS A 151 0.36 -13.49 10.32
N GLN A 152 -0.22 -12.94 11.39
CA GLN A 152 0.35 -12.98 12.73
C GLN A 152 0.42 -14.41 13.30
N GLU A 153 -0.61 -15.24 13.07
CA GLU A 153 -0.60 -16.68 13.39
C GLU A 153 0.57 -17.41 12.71
N ALA A 154 0.97 -16.97 11.50
CA ALA A 154 2.12 -17.49 10.76
C ALA A 154 3.47 -16.84 11.16
N GLY A 155 3.50 -15.92 12.14
CA GLY A 155 4.70 -15.18 12.53
C GLY A 155 5.15 -14.14 11.49
N LEU A 156 4.24 -13.67 10.65
CA LEU A 156 4.47 -12.70 9.59
C LEU A 156 3.67 -11.40 9.84
N LEU A 157 4.04 -10.31 9.19
CA LEU A 157 3.27 -9.06 9.16
C LEU A 157 2.38 -9.01 7.93
N SER A 158 1.18 -8.46 8.05
CA SER A 158 0.33 -8.19 6.88
C SER A 158 0.95 -7.07 6.03
N ALA A 159 1.16 -7.37 4.75
CA ALA A 159 1.60 -6.41 3.73
C ALA A 159 0.42 -5.83 2.93
N GLY A 160 -0.74 -6.49 2.98
CA GLY A 160 -1.97 -6.07 2.33
C GLY A 160 -2.96 -7.21 2.18
N SER A 161 -4.23 -6.85 1.94
CA SER A 161 -5.27 -7.80 1.58
C SER A 161 -6.20 -7.24 0.51
N GLN A 162 -6.82 -8.15 -0.24
CA GLN A 162 -7.86 -7.82 -1.21
C GLN A 162 -8.99 -8.84 -1.15
N CYS A 163 -10.23 -8.35 -1.14
CA CYS A 163 -11.41 -9.20 -1.25
C CYS A 163 -11.79 -9.41 -2.71
N VAL A 164 -11.95 -10.68 -3.08
CA VAL A 164 -12.38 -11.12 -4.39
C VAL A 164 -13.63 -11.99 -4.27
N GLY A 165 -14.66 -11.64 -5.03
CA GLY A 165 -15.87 -12.44 -5.16
C GLY A 165 -16.07 -12.91 -6.60
N ALA A 166 -16.30 -14.20 -6.83
CA ALA A 166 -16.59 -14.71 -8.16
C ALA A 166 -17.85 -15.58 -8.16
N SER A 167 -18.75 -15.37 -9.14
CA SER A 167 -19.98 -16.15 -9.31
C SER A 167 -20.10 -16.66 -10.74
N ILE A 168 -20.30 -17.97 -10.87
CA ILE A 168 -20.54 -18.64 -12.14
C ILE A 168 -22.05 -18.92 -12.25
N LEU A 169 -22.68 -18.49 -13.34
CA LEU A 169 -24.04 -18.91 -13.73
C LEU A 169 -25.12 -18.78 -12.64
N ASP A 170 -25.15 -17.63 -11.96
CA ASP A 170 -26.13 -17.28 -10.91
C ASP A 170 -25.98 -18.00 -9.57
N GLU A 171 -24.88 -18.74 -9.35
CA GLU A 171 -24.56 -19.30 -8.04
C GLU A 171 -24.14 -18.22 -7.03
N ALA A 172 -24.22 -18.56 -5.73
CA ALA A 172 -23.72 -17.68 -4.69
C ALA A 172 -22.22 -17.43 -4.93
N PRO A 173 -21.76 -16.16 -4.90
CA PRO A 173 -20.36 -15.85 -5.13
C PRO A 173 -19.48 -16.50 -4.06
N THR A 174 -18.39 -17.12 -4.48
CA THR A 174 -17.31 -17.55 -3.58
C THR A 174 -16.48 -16.32 -3.23
N TRP A 175 -16.26 -16.10 -1.94
CA TRP A 175 -15.52 -14.95 -1.43
C TRP A 175 -14.19 -15.38 -0.85
N ILE A 176 -13.13 -14.78 -1.35
CA ILE A 176 -11.77 -15.04 -0.90
C ILE A 176 -11.09 -13.71 -0.59
N GLU A 177 -10.58 -13.62 0.63
CA GLU A 177 -9.63 -12.59 1.03
C GLU A 177 -8.22 -13.09 0.69
N GLN A 178 -7.63 -12.42 -0.29
CA GLN A 178 -6.27 -12.66 -0.74
C GLN A 178 -5.30 -11.90 0.17
N CYS A 179 -4.53 -12.64 0.97
CA CYS A 179 -3.58 -12.05 1.90
C CYS A 179 -2.15 -12.14 1.45
N CYS A 180 -1.44 -11.03 1.58
CA CYS A 180 -0.02 -10.97 1.40
C CYS A 180 0.65 -10.72 2.74
N CYS A 181 1.40 -11.72 3.21
CA CYS A 181 2.17 -11.64 4.44
C CYS A 181 3.66 -11.50 4.11
N ARG A 182 4.40 -10.75 4.92
CA ARG A 182 5.86 -10.61 4.76
C ARG A 182 6.56 -10.79 6.10
N ALA A 183 7.83 -11.16 6.06
CA ALA A 183 8.66 -11.11 7.25
C ALA A 183 8.70 -9.68 7.80
N GLY A 184 8.75 -9.55 9.12
CA GLY A 184 8.98 -8.25 9.77
C GLY A 184 10.31 -7.64 9.32
N PRO A 185 10.46 -6.31 9.37
CA PRO A 185 11.76 -5.70 9.15
C PRO A 185 12.77 -6.32 10.15
N PRO A 186 14.03 -6.53 9.74
CA PRO A 186 15.03 -7.00 10.66
C PRO A 186 15.10 -6.05 11.87
N PRO A 187 15.39 -6.56 13.08
CA PRO A 187 15.52 -5.72 14.25
C PRO A 187 16.53 -4.60 13.95
N PRO A 188 16.28 -3.37 14.43
CA PRO A 188 17.21 -2.27 14.21
C PRO A 188 18.60 -2.70 14.71
N PRO A 189 19.68 -2.28 14.03
CA PRO A 189 21.02 -2.55 14.52
C PRO A 189 21.14 -2.03 15.96
N PRO A 190 21.87 -2.73 16.85
CA PRO A 190 22.06 -2.27 18.21
C PRO A 190 22.58 -0.83 18.18
N SER A 191 21.97 0.04 18.99
CA SER A 191 22.43 1.43 19.10
C SER A 191 23.93 1.43 19.40
N PRO A 192 24.75 2.25 18.71
CA PRO A 192 26.16 2.34 19.03
C PRO A 192 26.31 2.67 20.53
N SER A 193 27.24 1.98 21.19
CA SER A 193 27.56 2.29 22.59
C SER A 193 27.83 3.80 22.72
N PRO A 194 27.28 4.47 23.75
CA PRO A 194 27.56 5.87 23.97
C PRO A 194 29.08 6.07 24.07
N PRO A 195 29.62 7.17 23.52
CA PRO A 195 31.03 7.47 23.65
C PRO A 195 31.39 7.51 25.15
N PRO A 196 32.60 7.06 25.53
CA PRO A 196 33.04 7.13 26.91
C PRO A 196 32.92 8.59 27.39
N PRO A 197 32.48 8.82 28.64
CA PRO A 197 32.39 10.16 29.18
C PRO A 197 33.75 10.86 29.04
N PRO A 198 33.78 12.15 28.67
CA PRO A 198 35.02 12.89 28.57
C PRO A 198 35.79 12.79 29.88
N THR A 199 37.09 12.56 29.78
CA THR A 199 37.99 12.53 30.94
C THR A 199 37.83 13.86 31.70
N PRO A 200 37.63 13.84 33.03
CA PRO A 200 37.52 15.08 33.80
C PRO A 200 38.69 16.00 33.48
N ALA A 201 38.39 17.26 33.14
CA ALA A 201 39.43 18.26 32.95
C ALA A 201 40.29 18.34 34.23
N PRO A 202 41.62 18.45 34.12
CA PRO A 202 42.46 18.66 35.28
C PRO A 202 41.96 19.89 36.07
N PRO A 203 42.01 19.84 37.41
CA PRO A 203 41.56 20.96 38.24
C PRO A 203 42.27 22.24 37.77
N PRO A 204 41.53 23.34 37.58
CA PRO A 204 42.13 24.61 37.22
C PRO A 204 43.21 24.96 38.24
N SER A 205 44.39 25.35 37.75
CA SER A 205 45.46 25.86 38.60
C SER A 205 44.89 26.98 39.47
N SER A 206 45.15 26.89 40.78
CA SER A 206 44.68 27.84 41.78
C SER A 206 44.90 29.26 41.29
N PRO A 207 43.87 30.12 41.26
CA PRO A 207 44.05 31.51 40.88
C PRO A 207 45.06 32.16 41.83
N PRO A 208 45.98 33.01 41.33
CA PRO A 208 46.84 33.81 42.18
C PRO A 208 45.97 34.66 43.12
N PRO A 209 46.45 34.89 44.36
CA PRO A 209 45.70 35.61 45.38
C PRO A 209 45.25 36.97 44.84
N PRO A 210 43.99 37.39 45.13
CA PRO A 210 43.47 38.65 44.65
C PRO A 210 44.34 39.79 45.17
N SER A 211 44.72 40.68 44.25
CA SER A 211 45.37 41.94 44.61
C SER A 211 44.42 42.78 45.47
N PRO A 212 44.92 43.46 46.52
CA PRO A 212 44.08 44.23 47.44
C PRO A 212 43.26 45.27 46.67
N SER A 213 41.94 45.27 46.92
CA SER A 213 41.02 46.22 46.29
C SER A 213 41.34 47.65 46.74
N PRO A 214 41.38 48.62 45.81
CA PRO A 214 41.49 50.02 46.15
C PRO A 214 40.21 50.55 46.85
N PRO A 215 40.32 51.65 47.62
CA PRO A 215 39.24 52.17 48.45
C PRO A 215 38.02 52.56 47.61
N SER A 216 36.84 52.17 48.08
CA SER A 216 35.57 52.51 47.43
C SER A 216 35.35 54.04 47.42
N PRO A 217 34.95 54.64 46.30
CA PRO A 217 34.53 56.03 46.25
C PRO A 217 33.15 56.22 46.91
N PRO A 218 32.85 57.43 47.41
CA PRO A 218 31.63 57.72 48.15
C PRO A 218 30.38 57.67 47.27
N SER A 219 29.32 57.09 47.84
CA SER A 219 28.00 56.93 47.25
C SER A 219 27.33 58.27 46.91
N PRO A 220 26.79 58.45 45.68
CA PRO A 220 25.85 59.52 45.40
C PRO A 220 24.43 59.19 45.88
N CYS A 221 23.77 60.25 46.34
CA CYS A 221 22.42 60.33 46.87
C CYS A 221 21.30 59.82 45.93
N PRO A 222 20.12 59.49 46.51
CA PRO A 222 18.97 58.96 45.82
C PRO A 222 18.18 60.05 45.07
N SER A 223 17.48 59.64 44.02
CA SER A 223 16.50 60.47 43.32
C SER A 223 15.24 59.65 42.99
N PRO A 224 14.09 60.33 42.79
CA PRO A 224 12.77 59.95 43.31
C PRO A 224 11.92 59.10 42.34
N PRO A 225 10.72 58.63 42.74
CA PRO A 225 10.00 57.56 42.06
C PRO A 225 9.15 58.11 40.92
N THR A 226 9.24 57.47 39.74
CA THR A 226 8.30 57.70 38.64
C THR A 226 7.45 56.47 38.41
N CYS A 227 6.17 56.69 38.61
CA CYS A 227 5.04 55.79 38.41
C CYS A 227 4.73 55.48 36.94
N CYS A 228 3.91 54.43 36.78
CA CYS A 228 2.88 54.21 35.74
C CYS A 228 3.28 53.67 34.37
N GLY A 229 2.50 52.66 33.94
CA GLY A 229 2.28 52.29 32.53
C GLY A 229 2.47 50.79 32.26
N SER A 230 1.51 49.94 32.62
CA SER A 230 0.43 49.47 31.73
C SER A 230 0.78 48.24 30.89
N CYS A 231 0.05 47.15 31.19
CA CYS A 231 -0.58 46.22 30.26
C CYS A 231 0.30 45.41 29.28
N ASN A 232 0.41 44.10 29.53
CA ASN A 232 0.11 43.15 28.46
C ASN A 232 -0.39 41.80 29.02
N SER A 233 -1.71 41.62 28.94
CA SER A 233 -2.41 40.37 29.21
C SER A 233 -2.14 39.42 28.05
N ASN A 234 -1.35 38.36 28.29
CA ASN A 234 -1.13 37.31 27.30
C ASN A 234 -2.34 36.36 27.32
N ILE A 235 -3.20 36.48 26.31
CA ILE A 235 -4.41 35.66 26.14
C ILE A 235 -3.98 34.29 25.62
N ASN A 236 -4.11 33.28 26.47
CA ASN A 236 -3.97 31.87 26.12
C ASN A 236 -5.29 31.39 25.48
N ILE A 237 -5.31 31.22 24.16
CA ILE A 237 -6.46 30.62 23.47
C ILE A 237 -6.20 29.11 23.38
N GLN A 238 -6.85 28.34 24.26
CA GLN A 238 -7.05 26.91 24.04
C GLN A 238 -8.26 26.71 23.11
N ILE A 239 -8.01 26.17 21.92
CA ILE A 239 -9.07 25.72 21.02
C ILE A 239 -9.29 24.24 21.30
N SER A 240 -10.36 23.92 22.04
CA SER A 240 -10.90 22.57 22.16
C SER A 240 -11.99 22.42 21.09
N VAL A 241 -11.81 21.48 20.16
CA VAL A 241 -12.81 21.17 19.13
C VAL A 241 -13.44 19.83 19.48
N GLU A 242 -14.63 19.88 20.07
CA GLU A 242 -15.51 18.72 20.23
C GLU A 242 -16.81 19.05 19.49
N SER A 243 -17.08 18.34 18.40
CA SER A 243 -18.35 18.45 17.68
C SER A 243 -18.78 17.07 17.21
N GLY A 244 -19.48 16.36 18.11
CA GLY A 244 -20.32 15.22 17.77
C GLY A 244 -21.72 15.69 17.39
N CYS A 245 -22.17 15.33 16.19
CA CYS A 245 -23.59 15.41 15.80
C CYS A 245 -24.16 14.00 15.74
N ASN A 246 -25.02 13.68 16.70
CA ASN A 246 -25.96 12.57 16.65
C ASN A 246 -27.28 13.13 16.10
N VAL A 247 -27.72 12.68 14.92
CA VAL A 247 -29.11 12.89 14.46
C VAL A 247 -29.74 11.51 14.31
N LYS A 248 -30.77 11.30 15.12
CA LYS A 248 -31.67 10.14 15.11
C LYS A 248 -32.93 10.60 14.38
N LEU A 249 -33.35 9.86 13.37
CA LEU A 249 -34.69 9.93 12.75
C LEU A 249 -35.33 8.56 12.88
#